data_AF-A0A6G2VKH5-F1
#
_entry.id   AF-A0A6G2VKH5-F1
#
_cell.length_a   1.000
_cell.length_b   1.000
_cell.length_c   1.000
_cell.angle_alpha   90.00
_cell.angle_beta   90.00
_cell.angle_gamma   90.00
#
_symmetry.space_group_name_H-M   'P 1'
#
loop_
_entity.id
_entity.type
_entity.pdbx_description
1 polymer ?
#
loop_
_entity_poly.entity_id
_entity_poly.type
_entity_poly.pdbx_seq_one_letter_code
_entity_poly.pdbx_strand_id
1 'polypeptide(L)'
;MIGKSPRSVAGQVFLLQVVLVVLLVLCAVLALLLQSKRDTTTEARRRSIAVAETFAHAPGVLQALRLPEPSKVLQPLTEAGRKAAGVDFIVVMDTRGIRYTHPIPARIGERFVGNIAPSLAGRVYTESVNGPLGREVQATVPVDDARGKVVALVSAGLKVKNVTSALDRQLPIILGAGAVALVVSTGGTALVGRRLRRQTHSLAPDEMSRMYEHHDTVLHSVREGVLIIDAGGRLLLANDEA
;
A
#
# COMPACT_ATOMS: atom_id res chain seq x y z
N MET A 1 0.65 -46.26 14.96
CA MET A 1 -0.27 -45.39 14.20
C MET A 1 -0.54 -44.15 15.02
N ILE A 2 -0.03 -42.99 14.60
CA ILE A 2 -0.22 -41.72 15.33
C ILE A 2 -1.61 -41.20 14.96
N GLY A 3 -2.56 -41.33 15.87
CA GLY A 3 -3.93 -40.86 15.69
C GLY A 3 -3.95 -39.35 15.50
N LYS A 4 -4.39 -38.90 14.32
CA LYS A 4 -4.77 -37.50 14.07
C LYS A 4 -5.93 -37.18 15.00
N SER A 5 -5.70 -36.33 16.00
CA SER A 5 -6.78 -35.79 16.82
C SER A 5 -7.78 -35.05 15.94
N PRO A 6 -9.09 -35.25 16.12
CA PRO A 6 -10.09 -34.50 15.37
C PRO A 6 -9.94 -33.05 15.79
N ARG A 7 -9.57 -32.19 14.83
CA ARG A 7 -9.51 -30.75 15.07
C ARG A 7 -10.91 -30.31 15.46
N SER A 8 -11.11 -29.94 16.73
CA SER A 8 -12.34 -29.34 17.23
C SER A 8 -12.83 -28.26 16.26
N VAL A 9 -14.14 -28.17 16.03
CA VAL A 9 -14.77 -27.14 15.18
C VAL A 9 -14.27 -25.74 15.53
N ALA A 10 -14.01 -25.47 16.82
CA ALA A 10 -13.42 -24.23 17.29
C ALA A 10 -12.02 -23.95 16.71
N GLY A 11 -11.19 -24.98 16.54
CA GLY A 11 -9.86 -24.88 15.92
C GLY A 11 -9.92 -24.68 14.41
N GLN A 12 -10.95 -25.22 13.74
CA GLN A 12 -11.18 -24.99 12.31
C GLN A 12 -11.62 -23.55 12.03
N VAL A 13 -12.57 -23.04 12.83
CA VAL A 13 -13.02 -21.64 12.75
C VAL A 13 -11.87 -20.68 13.05
N PHE A 14 -11.04 -20.97 14.06
CA PHE A 14 -9.85 -20.16 14.36
C PHE A 14 -8.86 -20.11 13.20
N LEU A 15 -8.56 -21.25 12.57
CA LEU A 15 -7.65 -21.31 11.43
C LEU A 15 -8.17 -20.47 10.25
N LEU A 16 -9.47 -20.54 9.99
CA LEU A 16 -10.12 -19.79 8.90
C LEU A 16 -10.08 -18.28 9.17
N GLN A 17 -10.30 -17.87 10.42
CA GLN A 17 -10.17 -16.47 10.84
C GLN A 17 -8.74 -15.94 10.71
N VAL A 18 -7.73 -16.73 11.11
CA VAL A 18 -6.31 -16.36 10.94
C VAL A 18 -5.95 -16.21 9.46
N VAL A 19 -6.36 -17.17 8.62
CA VAL A 19 -6.11 -17.12 7.17
C VAL A 19 -6.75 -15.86 6.56
N LEU A 20 -8.00 -15.56 6.91
CA LEU A 20 -8.69 -14.37 6.41
C LEU A 20 -7.97 -13.07 6.79
N VAL A 21 -7.54 -12.95 8.05
CA VAL A 21 -6.79 -11.78 8.53
C VAL A 21 -5.46 -11.63 7.79
N VAL A 22 -4.70 -12.73 7.62
CA VAL A 22 -3.44 -12.70 6.85
C VAL A 22 -3.69 -12.28 5.41
N LEU A 23 -4.74 -12.79 4.78
CA LEU A 23 -5.12 -12.44 3.40
C LEU A 23 -5.45 -10.96 3.26
N LEU A 24 -6.25 -10.41 4.19
CA LEU A 24 -6.60 -8.99 4.20
C LEU A 24 -5.38 -8.10 4.40
N VAL A 25 -4.46 -8.46 5.31
CA VAL A 25 -3.20 -7.74 5.50
C VAL A 25 -2.36 -7.81 4.22
N LEU A 26 -2.21 -8.98 3.60
CA LEU A 26 -1.44 -9.15 2.37
C LEU A 26 -2.01 -8.28 1.23
N CYS A 27 -3.34 -8.28 1.07
CA CYS A 27 -4.03 -7.43 0.09
C CYS A 27 -3.83 -5.94 0.37
N ALA A 28 -3.92 -5.50 1.63
CA ALA A 28 -3.68 -4.11 2.01
C ALA A 28 -2.24 -3.68 1.72
N VAL A 29 -1.26 -4.52 2.04
CA VAL A 29 0.15 -4.28 1.71
C VAL A 29 0.33 -4.16 0.20
N LEU A 30 -0.19 -5.11 -0.57
CA LEU A 30 -0.08 -5.10 -2.02
C LEU A 30 -0.72 -3.84 -2.64
N ALA A 31 -1.90 -3.45 -2.16
CA ALA A 31 -2.57 -2.22 -2.58
C ALA A 31 -1.72 -0.98 -2.31
N LEU A 32 -1.15 -0.85 -1.10
CA LEU A 32 -0.27 0.27 -0.74
C LEU A 32 0.98 0.34 -1.61
N LEU A 33 1.59 -0.81 -1.95
CA LEU A 33 2.76 -0.86 -2.83
C LEU A 33 2.45 -0.41 -4.27
N LEU A 34 1.28 -0.78 -4.78
CA LEU A 34 0.83 -0.39 -6.11
C LEU A 34 0.45 1.09 -6.16
N GLN A 35 -0.20 1.61 -5.11
CA GLN A 35 -0.60 3.01 -4.96
C GLN A 35 0.62 3.93 -4.92
N SER A 36 1.61 3.60 -4.07
CA SER A 36 2.81 4.41 -3.84
C SER A 36 3.61 4.68 -5.11
N LYS A 37 3.71 3.70 -6.03
CA LYS A 37 4.40 3.88 -7.32
C LYS A 37 3.69 4.85 -8.27
N ARG A 38 2.35 4.85 -8.29
CA ARG A 38 1.56 5.68 -9.22
C ARG A 38 1.44 7.13 -8.75
N ASP A 39 1.24 7.33 -7.46
CA ASP A 39 1.06 8.67 -6.90
C ASP A 39 2.38 9.47 -6.95
N THR A 40 3.49 8.81 -6.61
CA THR A 40 4.83 9.47 -6.60
C THR A 40 5.25 9.96 -7.98
N THR A 41 4.97 9.21 -9.05
CA THR A 41 5.38 9.58 -10.42
C THR A 41 4.50 10.69 -11.00
N THR A 42 3.20 10.67 -10.70
CA THR A 42 2.26 11.71 -11.15
C THR A 42 2.55 13.05 -10.46
N GLU A 43 2.76 13.04 -9.15
CA GLU A 43 3.11 14.26 -8.40
C GLU A 43 4.49 14.79 -8.78
N ALA A 44 5.49 13.92 -8.98
CA ALA A 44 6.78 14.33 -9.51
C ALA A 44 6.63 15.01 -10.88
N ARG A 45 5.83 14.44 -11.79
CA ARG A 45 5.55 15.04 -13.10
C ARG A 45 4.90 16.42 -12.97
N ARG A 46 3.83 16.54 -12.17
CA ARG A 46 3.11 17.82 -11.96
C ARG A 46 4.04 18.89 -11.40
N ARG A 47 4.82 18.55 -10.38
CA ARG A 47 5.78 19.48 -9.75
C ARG A 47 6.90 19.88 -10.71
N SER A 48 7.45 18.94 -11.46
CA SER A 48 8.46 19.24 -12.50
C SER A 48 7.92 20.20 -13.56
N ILE A 49 6.69 19.98 -14.07
CA ILE A 49 6.04 20.90 -15.02
C ILE A 49 5.89 22.28 -14.40
N ALA A 50 5.24 22.37 -13.23
CA ALA A 50 4.95 23.64 -12.58
C ALA A 50 6.22 24.48 -12.35
N VAL A 51 7.30 23.85 -11.87
CA VAL A 51 8.57 24.54 -11.63
C VAL A 51 9.26 24.95 -12.93
N ALA A 52 9.28 24.07 -13.94
CA ALA A 52 9.88 24.37 -15.23
C ALA A 52 9.13 25.52 -15.95
N GLU A 53 7.80 25.49 -15.97
CA GLU A 53 6.96 26.56 -16.53
C GLU A 53 7.14 27.88 -15.77
N THR A 54 7.09 27.83 -14.44
CA THR A 54 7.28 29.03 -13.61
C THR A 54 8.63 29.69 -13.90
N PHE A 55 9.69 28.90 -14.02
CA PHE A 55 11.01 29.44 -14.31
C PHE A 55 11.15 29.89 -15.77
N ALA A 56 10.58 29.14 -16.73
CA ALA A 56 10.60 29.52 -18.15
C ALA A 56 9.91 30.87 -18.42
N HIS A 57 8.85 31.17 -17.67
CA HIS A 57 8.09 32.42 -17.78
C HIS A 57 8.48 33.48 -16.74
N ALA A 58 9.52 33.23 -15.94
CA ALA A 58 9.94 34.18 -14.91
C ALA A 58 10.52 35.48 -15.51
N PRO A 59 10.18 36.65 -14.95
CA PRO A 59 10.79 37.91 -15.36
C PRO A 59 12.31 37.85 -15.26
N GLY A 60 12.99 38.38 -16.27
CA GLY A 60 14.46 38.43 -16.30
C GLY A 60 15.15 37.20 -16.90
N VAL A 61 14.48 36.05 -17.08
CA VAL A 61 15.11 34.86 -17.71
C VAL A 61 15.51 35.15 -19.16
N LEU A 62 14.62 35.73 -19.95
CA LEU A 62 14.93 36.16 -21.33
C LEU A 62 16.06 37.21 -21.38
N GLN A 63 16.15 38.08 -20.38
CA GLN A 63 17.20 39.12 -20.32
C GLN A 63 18.55 38.48 -19.99
N ALA A 64 18.58 37.57 -19.01
CA ALA A 64 19.77 36.83 -18.63
C ALA A 64 20.30 35.95 -19.77
N LEU A 65 19.42 35.34 -20.57
CA LEU A 65 19.78 34.56 -21.75
C LEU A 65 20.47 35.37 -22.86
N ARG A 66 20.29 36.69 -22.88
CA ARG A 66 20.93 37.60 -23.86
C ARG A 66 22.31 38.08 -23.42
N LEU A 67 22.71 37.81 -22.19
CA LEU A 67 24.04 38.19 -21.69
C LEU A 67 25.13 37.32 -22.33
N PRO A 68 26.38 37.81 -22.43
CA PRO A 68 27.51 37.01 -22.93
C PRO A 68 27.77 35.75 -22.09
N GLU A 69 27.48 35.82 -20.79
CA GLU A 69 27.62 34.70 -19.85
C GLU A 69 26.31 34.48 -19.05
N PRO A 70 25.29 33.82 -19.65
CA PRO A 70 23.99 33.60 -19.00
C PRO A 70 24.11 32.83 -17.67
N SER A 71 25.07 31.90 -17.59
CA SER A 71 25.32 31.08 -16.40
C SER A 71 25.59 31.90 -15.14
N LYS A 72 26.30 33.04 -15.23
CA LYS A 72 26.61 33.89 -14.06
C LYS A 72 25.35 34.42 -13.36
N VAL A 73 24.28 34.62 -14.11
CA VAL A 73 22.99 35.12 -13.59
C VAL A 73 22.03 33.97 -13.32
N LEU A 74 21.90 33.03 -14.25
CA LEU A 74 20.92 31.95 -14.17
C LEU A 74 21.28 30.91 -13.10
N GLN A 75 22.56 30.59 -12.91
CA GLN A 75 22.97 29.54 -11.96
C GLN A 75 22.50 29.83 -10.52
N PRO A 76 22.78 30.99 -9.89
CA PRO A 76 22.30 31.26 -8.53
C PRO A 76 20.76 31.28 -8.44
N LEU A 77 20.07 31.78 -9.47
CA LEU A 77 18.60 31.81 -9.52
C LEU A 77 18.01 30.40 -9.59
N THR A 78 18.56 29.54 -10.44
CA THR A 78 18.13 28.13 -10.53
C THR A 78 18.42 27.36 -9.25
N GLU A 79 19.54 27.61 -8.57
CA GLU A 79 19.82 26.98 -7.28
C GLU A 79 18.89 27.44 -6.16
N ALA A 80 18.59 28.74 -6.10
CA ALA A 80 17.62 29.28 -5.15
C ALA A 80 16.22 28.72 -5.41
N GLY A 81 15.78 28.74 -6.67
CA GLY A 81 14.50 28.17 -7.11
C GLY A 81 14.41 26.68 -6.83
N ARG A 82 15.48 25.92 -7.10
CA ARG A 82 15.57 24.48 -6.84
C ARG A 82 15.35 24.17 -5.36
N LYS A 83 16.04 24.89 -4.47
CA LYS A 83 15.91 24.72 -3.02
C LYS A 83 14.52 25.10 -2.52
N ALA A 84 13.99 26.25 -2.95
CA ALA A 84 12.67 26.72 -2.54
C ALA A 84 11.54 25.81 -3.05
N ALA A 85 11.63 25.37 -4.30
CA ALA A 85 10.64 24.52 -4.93
C ALA A 85 10.80 23.03 -4.56
N GLY A 86 11.85 22.66 -3.82
CA GLY A 86 12.11 21.28 -3.39
C GLY A 86 12.22 20.27 -4.53
N VAL A 87 12.82 20.69 -5.65
CA VAL A 87 13.14 19.82 -6.79
C VAL A 87 14.63 19.46 -6.77
N ASP A 88 15.02 18.38 -7.46
CA ASP A 88 16.41 17.92 -7.45
C ASP A 88 17.29 18.69 -8.43
N PHE A 89 16.71 19.30 -9.46
CA PHE A 89 17.41 20.21 -10.37
C PHE A 89 16.46 21.19 -11.07
N ILE A 90 17.02 22.34 -11.46
CA ILE A 90 16.47 23.25 -12.47
C ILE A 90 17.63 23.57 -13.43
N VAL A 91 17.46 23.22 -14.69
CA VAL A 91 18.48 23.33 -15.75
C VAL A 91 17.93 24.21 -16.86
N VAL A 92 18.58 25.34 -17.11
CA VAL A 92 18.37 26.14 -18.32
C VAL A 92 19.40 25.71 -19.36
N MET A 93 18.98 25.56 -20.62
CA MET A 93 19.84 25.14 -21.71
C MET A 93 19.53 25.87 -23.01
N ASP A 94 20.52 25.94 -23.91
CA ASP A 94 20.34 26.47 -25.26
C ASP A 94 19.51 25.52 -26.14
N THR A 95 19.15 25.97 -27.35
CA THR A 95 18.36 25.16 -28.31
C THR A 95 19.10 23.94 -28.87
N ARG A 96 20.41 23.81 -28.60
CA ARG A 96 21.22 22.64 -28.94
C ARG A 96 21.33 21.66 -27.76
N GLY A 97 20.72 21.99 -26.62
CA GLY A 97 20.74 21.22 -25.39
C GLY A 97 22.01 21.42 -24.55
N ILE A 98 22.75 22.50 -24.74
CA ILE A 98 23.93 22.83 -23.92
C ILE A 98 23.48 23.55 -22.65
N ARG A 99 23.85 23.01 -21.48
CA ARG A 99 23.40 23.52 -20.19
C ARG A 99 24.06 24.86 -19.83
N TYR A 100 23.27 25.87 -19.51
CA TYR A 100 23.73 27.08 -18.82
C TYR A 100 23.79 26.89 -17.30
N THR A 101 22.92 26.05 -16.75
CA THR A 101 22.84 25.80 -15.31
C THR A 101 22.78 24.32 -14.98
N HIS A 102 23.27 23.94 -13.81
CA HIS A 102 23.12 22.59 -13.26
C HIS A 102 23.50 22.58 -11.77
N PRO A 103 22.84 21.78 -10.90
CA PRO A 103 23.22 21.67 -9.48
C PRO A 103 24.62 21.08 -9.25
N ILE A 104 25.12 20.30 -10.21
CA ILE A 104 26.52 19.87 -10.29
C ILE A 104 27.25 20.80 -11.26
N PRO A 105 28.11 21.73 -10.80
CA PRO A 105 28.73 22.75 -11.66
C PRO A 105 29.54 22.18 -12.82
N ALA A 106 30.17 21.01 -12.64
CA ALA A 106 30.92 20.32 -13.69
C ALA A 106 30.07 19.92 -14.92
N ARG A 107 28.74 19.92 -14.81
CA ARG A 107 27.81 19.59 -15.91
C ARG A 107 27.37 20.81 -16.72
N ILE A 108 27.72 22.03 -16.30
CA ILE A 108 27.47 23.26 -17.05
C ILE A 108 28.34 23.23 -18.32
N GLY A 109 27.77 23.57 -19.47
CA GLY A 109 28.41 23.47 -20.77
C GLY A 109 28.36 22.07 -21.40
N GLU A 110 27.98 21.03 -20.65
CA GLU A 110 27.74 19.70 -21.22
C GLU A 110 26.34 19.57 -21.83
N ARG A 111 26.15 18.55 -22.68
CA ARG A 111 24.86 18.26 -23.31
C ARG A 111 23.85 17.64 -22.34
N PHE A 112 22.62 18.13 -22.41
CA PHE A 112 21.46 17.64 -21.68
C PHE A 112 21.16 16.17 -22.01
N VAL A 113 20.67 15.43 -21.01
CA VAL A 113 20.26 14.03 -21.16
C VAL A 113 18.74 14.00 -21.19
N GLY A 114 18.16 13.70 -22.34
CA GLY A 114 16.72 13.69 -22.55
C GLY A 114 16.31 14.10 -23.97
N ASN A 115 15.02 13.98 -24.27
CA ASN A 115 14.47 14.37 -25.57
C ASN A 115 13.96 15.82 -25.53
N ILE A 116 14.73 16.73 -26.15
CA ILE A 116 14.38 18.15 -26.24
C ILE A 116 13.52 18.51 -27.45
N ALA A 117 13.37 17.61 -28.43
CA ALA A 117 12.74 17.93 -29.71
C ALA A 117 11.29 18.42 -29.59
N PRO A 118 10.43 17.85 -28.72
CA PRO A 118 9.07 18.36 -28.57
C PRO A 118 9.04 19.78 -28.01
N SER A 119 9.96 20.13 -27.10
CA SER A 119 10.04 21.47 -26.50
C SER A 119 10.66 22.49 -27.43
N LEU A 120 11.57 22.08 -28.33
CA LEU A 120 11.99 22.93 -29.45
C LEU A 120 10.85 23.25 -30.41
N ALA A 121 9.83 22.39 -30.48
CA ALA A 121 8.59 22.63 -31.21
C ALA A 121 7.52 23.37 -30.38
N GLY A 122 7.88 23.98 -29.24
CA GLY A 122 6.97 24.76 -28.40
C GLY A 122 6.07 23.93 -27.47
N ARG A 123 6.36 22.64 -27.25
CA ARG A 123 5.54 21.77 -26.39
C ARG A 123 6.21 21.43 -25.06
N VAL A 124 5.43 21.41 -23.99
CA VAL A 124 5.86 20.82 -22.72
C VAL A 124 6.02 19.32 -22.92
N TYR A 125 7.17 18.79 -22.51
CA TYR A 125 7.46 17.36 -22.62
C TYR A 125 7.95 16.80 -21.30
N THR A 126 7.46 15.62 -20.95
CA THR A 126 7.81 14.96 -19.70
C THR A 126 8.27 13.54 -19.97
N GLU A 127 9.37 13.16 -19.34
CA GLU A 127 9.96 11.84 -19.50
C GLU A 127 10.61 11.36 -18.21
N SER A 128 10.85 10.04 -18.17
CA SER A 128 11.65 9.42 -17.14
C SER A 128 12.97 8.97 -17.76
N VAL A 129 14.09 9.49 -17.26
CA VAL A 129 15.42 9.23 -17.82
C VAL A 129 16.39 8.81 -16.72
N ASN A 130 17.56 8.30 -17.13
CA ASN A 130 18.67 8.09 -16.22
C ASN A 130 19.73 9.15 -16.51
N GLY A 131 19.70 10.24 -15.73
CA GLY A 131 20.57 11.39 -15.91
C GLY A 131 21.75 11.41 -14.94
N PRO A 132 22.50 12.53 -14.87
CA PRO A 132 23.66 12.69 -13.98
C PRO A 132 23.35 12.50 -12.49
N LEU A 133 22.07 12.63 -12.15
CA LEU A 133 21.52 12.58 -10.80
C LEU A 133 20.91 11.20 -10.48
N GLY A 134 20.89 10.28 -11.44
CA GLY A 134 20.28 8.95 -11.36
C GLY A 134 18.96 8.89 -12.11
N ARG A 135 18.08 7.96 -11.72
CA ARG A 135 16.75 7.84 -12.33
C ARG A 135 15.86 9.00 -11.88
N GLU A 136 15.34 9.76 -12.84
CA GLU A 136 14.60 10.99 -12.59
C GLU A 136 13.37 11.13 -13.50
N VAL A 137 12.36 11.85 -13.02
CA VAL A 137 11.21 12.31 -13.79
C VAL A 137 11.40 13.80 -14.03
N GLN A 138 11.49 14.19 -15.29
CA GLN A 138 11.77 15.57 -15.70
C GLN A 138 10.71 16.11 -16.64
N ALA A 139 10.50 17.41 -16.58
CA ALA A 139 9.68 18.18 -17.51
C ALA A 139 10.55 19.24 -18.18
N THR A 140 10.54 19.25 -19.51
CA THR A 140 11.21 20.26 -20.34
C THR A 140 10.16 21.17 -20.98
N VAL A 141 10.39 22.47 -20.87
CA VAL A 141 9.47 23.54 -21.27
C VAL A 141 10.23 24.55 -22.16
N PRO A 142 9.64 25.03 -23.26
CA PRO A 142 10.22 26.09 -24.07
C PRO A 142 10.30 27.42 -23.32
N VAL A 143 11.34 28.20 -23.63
CA VAL A 143 11.38 29.64 -23.34
C VAL A 143 11.21 30.37 -24.66
N ASP A 144 10.08 31.04 -24.82
CA ASP A 144 9.74 31.79 -26.02
C ASP A 144 10.18 33.25 -25.90
N ASP A 145 10.66 33.83 -26.98
CA ASP A 145 10.87 35.28 -27.07
C ASP A 145 9.54 36.03 -27.30
N ALA A 146 9.61 37.37 -27.35
CA ALA A 146 8.44 38.22 -27.59
C ALA A 146 7.76 38.00 -28.95
N ARG A 147 8.36 37.21 -29.86
CA ARG A 147 7.82 36.88 -31.18
C ARG A 147 7.30 35.42 -31.23
N GLY A 148 7.31 34.70 -30.11
CA GLY A 148 6.86 33.31 -30.03
C GLY A 148 7.90 32.30 -30.55
N LYS A 149 9.17 32.70 -30.70
CA LYS A 149 10.24 31.77 -31.09
C LYS A 149 10.89 31.17 -29.85
N VAL A 150 11.03 29.85 -29.82
CA VAL A 150 11.80 29.14 -28.78
C VAL A 150 13.27 29.55 -28.87
N VAL A 151 13.79 30.17 -27.81
CA VAL A 151 15.19 30.65 -27.71
C VAL A 151 16.04 29.88 -26.70
N ALA A 152 15.41 29.20 -25.75
CA ALA A 152 16.05 28.33 -24.77
C ALA A 152 15.04 27.30 -24.27
N LEU A 153 15.51 26.35 -23.46
CA LEU A 153 14.65 25.39 -22.79
C LEU A 153 14.96 25.40 -21.29
N VAL A 154 13.94 25.15 -20.47
CA VAL A 154 14.08 24.90 -19.04
C VAL A 154 13.64 23.48 -18.75
N SER A 155 14.46 22.74 -18.01
CA SER A 155 14.10 21.43 -17.48
C SER A 155 14.18 21.42 -15.97
N ALA A 156 13.13 20.94 -15.31
CA ALA A 156 13.12 20.69 -13.88
C ALA A 156 12.75 19.23 -13.62
N GLY A 157 13.27 18.65 -12.54
CA GLY A 157 13.07 17.23 -12.27
C GLY A 157 13.26 16.83 -10.82
N LEU A 158 12.67 15.68 -10.50
CA LEU A 158 12.87 14.99 -9.23
C LEU A 158 13.46 13.60 -9.48
N LYS A 159 14.42 13.22 -8.65
CA LYS A 159 14.92 11.85 -8.55
C LYS A 159 13.80 10.94 -8.09
N VAL A 160 13.64 9.83 -8.79
CA VAL A 160 12.77 8.75 -8.32
C VAL A 160 13.51 8.03 -7.19
N LYS A 161 13.16 8.36 -5.94
CA LYS A 161 13.64 7.60 -4.78
C LYS A 161 13.18 6.16 -4.92
N ASN A 162 14.11 5.22 -4.78
CA ASN A 162 13.78 3.80 -4.83
C ASN A 162 12.76 3.47 -3.73
N VAL A 163 11.78 2.64 -4.09
CA VAL A 163 10.64 2.22 -3.24
C VAL A 163 11.08 1.61 -1.89
N THR A 164 12.36 1.23 -1.77
CA THR A 164 12.99 0.74 -0.54
C THR A 164 12.77 1.67 0.66
N SER A 165 12.87 3.01 0.50
CA SER A 165 12.67 3.91 1.66
C SER A 165 11.19 4.04 2.06
N ALA A 166 10.26 3.86 1.12
CA ALA A 166 8.83 3.84 1.42
C ALA A 166 8.44 2.54 2.13
N LEU A 167 9.06 1.43 1.72
CA LEU A 167 8.96 0.14 2.37
C LEU A 167 9.45 0.22 3.82
N ASP A 168 10.63 0.80 4.09
CA ASP A 168 11.17 0.92 5.46
C ASP A 168 10.24 1.66 6.43
N ARG A 169 9.45 2.62 5.92
CA ARG A 169 8.52 3.40 6.75
C ARG A 169 7.17 2.72 6.95
N GLN A 170 6.73 1.91 5.99
CA GLN A 170 5.43 1.23 6.04
C GLN A 170 5.53 -0.16 6.69
N LEU A 171 6.66 -0.86 6.54
CA LEU A 171 6.88 -2.20 7.09
C LEU A 171 6.61 -2.29 8.60
N PRO A 172 7.07 -1.35 9.46
CA PRO A 172 6.81 -1.41 10.89
C PRO A 172 5.32 -1.27 11.23
N ILE A 173 4.59 -0.45 10.46
CA ILE A 173 3.14 -0.24 10.66
C ILE A 173 2.37 -1.51 10.28
N ILE A 174 2.74 -2.12 9.14
CA ILE A 174 2.15 -3.37 8.66
C ILE A 174 2.41 -4.51 9.65
N LEU A 175 3.68 -4.67 10.07
CA LEU A 175 4.07 -5.70 11.03
C LEU A 175 3.40 -5.45 12.39
N GLY A 176 3.30 -4.20 12.83
CA GLY A 176 2.59 -3.83 14.06
C GLY A 176 1.10 -4.15 13.99
N ALA A 177 0.43 -3.80 12.90
CA ALA A 177 -0.99 -4.14 12.69
C ALA A 177 -1.21 -5.66 12.63
N GLY A 178 -0.32 -6.39 11.95
CA GLY A 178 -0.33 -7.86 11.92
C GLY A 178 -0.14 -8.48 13.30
N ALA A 179 0.81 -7.96 14.10
CA ALA A 179 1.04 -8.41 15.47
C ALA A 179 -0.17 -8.15 16.37
N VAL A 180 -0.79 -6.96 16.27
CA VAL A 180 -2.02 -6.64 17.02
C VAL A 180 -3.15 -7.59 16.61
N ALA A 181 -3.36 -7.81 15.32
CA ALA A 181 -4.40 -8.72 14.85
C ALA A 181 -4.19 -10.17 15.34
N LEU A 182 -2.94 -10.64 15.38
CA LEU A 182 -2.58 -11.95 15.94
C LEU A 182 -2.88 -12.04 17.45
N VAL A 183 -2.51 -11.01 18.22
CA VAL A 183 -2.79 -10.95 19.67
C VAL A 183 -4.29 -10.94 19.92
N VAL A 184 -5.06 -10.13 19.19
CA VAL A 184 -6.52 -10.05 19.32
C VAL A 184 -7.19 -11.36 18.93
N SER A 185 -6.79 -11.99 17.82
CA SER A 185 -7.34 -13.27 17.37
C SER A 185 -7.05 -14.41 18.36
N THR A 186 -5.80 -14.51 18.83
CA THR A 186 -5.39 -15.51 19.80
C THR A 186 -6.08 -15.32 21.14
N GLY A 187 -6.11 -14.07 21.64
CA GLY A 187 -6.78 -13.71 22.88
C GLY A 187 -8.29 -13.96 22.83
N GLY A 188 -8.95 -13.56 21.74
CA GLY A 188 -10.38 -13.79 21.52
C GLY A 188 -10.71 -15.28 21.50
N THR A 189 -9.93 -16.08 20.78
CA THR A 189 -10.12 -17.53 20.70
C THR A 189 -9.89 -18.23 22.04
N ALA A 190 -8.85 -17.85 22.77
CA ALA A 190 -8.59 -18.37 24.10
C ALA A 190 -9.72 -18.01 25.09
N LEU A 191 -10.27 -16.80 24.99
CA LEU A 191 -11.37 -16.33 25.85
C LEU A 191 -12.67 -17.07 25.53
N VAL A 192 -13.01 -17.22 24.26
CA VAL A 192 -14.17 -18.01 23.81
C VAL A 192 -14.02 -19.47 24.23
N GLY A 193 -12.85 -20.07 24.01
CA GLY A 193 -12.56 -21.45 24.44
C GLY A 193 -12.68 -21.64 25.96
N ARG A 194 -12.19 -20.68 26.76
CA ARG A 194 -12.37 -20.69 28.23
C ARG A 194 -13.83 -20.51 28.64
N ARG A 195 -14.56 -19.63 27.96
CA ARG A 195 -15.98 -19.38 28.25
C ARG A 195 -16.83 -20.60 27.94
N LEU A 196 -16.63 -21.21 26.77
CA LEU A 196 -17.29 -22.47 26.43
C LEU A 196 -16.97 -23.53 27.47
N ARG A 197 -15.69 -23.77 27.77
CA ARG A 197 -15.28 -24.79 28.75
C ARG A 197 -15.87 -24.59 30.15
N ARG A 198 -16.07 -23.33 30.57
CA ARG A 198 -16.78 -22.98 31.82
C ARG A 198 -18.30 -23.20 31.71
N GLN A 199 -18.91 -22.88 30.58
CA GLN A 199 -20.36 -23.01 30.37
C GLN A 199 -20.79 -24.46 30.12
N THR A 200 -19.96 -25.28 29.47
CA THR A 200 -20.20 -26.72 29.31
C THR A 200 -19.65 -27.56 30.44
N HIS A 201 -19.29 -26.97 31.60
CA HIS A 201 -18.82 -27.70 32.78
C HIS A 201 -17.73 -28.74 32.48
N SER A 202 -16.78 -28.41 31.57
CA SER A 202 -15.71 -29.30 31.12
C SER A 202 -16.12 -30.53 30.29
N LEU A 203 -17.39 -30.67 29.89
CA LEU A 203 -17.81 -31.75 29.00
C LEU A 203 -17.12 -31.63 27.64
N ALA A 204 -16.41 -32.68 27.23
CA ALA A 204 -15.87 -32.81 25.89
C ALA A 204 -17.04 -32.93 24.86
N PRO A 205 -16.90 -32.45 23.61
CA PRO A 205 -17.95 -32.62 22.57
C PRO A 205 -18.41 -34.07 22.40
N ASP A 206 -17.50 -34.99 22.68
CA ASP A 206 -17.63 -36.43 22.68
C ASP A 206 -18.60 -36.91 23.77
N GLU A 207 -18.62 -36.26 24.93
CA GLU A 207 -19.52 -36.56 26.05
C GLU A 207 -20.94 -36.04 25.81
N MET A 208 -21.10 -34.93 25.08
CA MET A 208 -22.43 -34.47 24.64
C MET A 208 -23.09 -35.44 23.67
N SER A 209 -22.31 -36.08 22.79
CA SER A 209 -22.83 -37.08 21.85
C SER A 209 -23.28 -38.35 22.58
N ARG A 210 -22.54 -38.78 23.61
CA ARG A 210 -22.91 -39.93 24.45
C ARG A 210 -24.13 -39.68 25.33
N MET A 211 -24.38 -38.42 25.74
CA MET A 211 -25.57 -38.10 26.52
C MET A 211 -26.86 -38.18 25.70
N TYR A 212 -26.79 -38.00 24.37
CA TYR A 212 -27.90 -38.27 23.45
C TYR A 212 -28.08 -39.78 23.19
N GLU A 213 -27.02 -40.58 23.20
CA GLU A 213 -27.11 -42.04 23.05
C GLU A 213 -27.66 -42.75 24.30
N HIS A 214 -27.59 -42.14 25.49
CA HIS A 214 -27.99 -42.82 26.74
C HIS A 214 -29.49 -42.75 27.06
N HIS A 215 -30.29 -41.99 26.29
CA HIS A 215 -31.75 -41.92 26.53
C HIS A 215 -32.55 -43.09 25.92
N ASP A 216 -31.93 -43.95 25.10
CA ASP A 216 -32.61 -45.13 24.51
C ASP A 216 -32.42 -46.41 25.34
N THR A 217 -31.39 -46.49 26.20
CA THR A 217 -31.03 -47.75 26.85
C THR A 217 -31.75 -47.99 28.18
N VAL A 218 -32.24 -46.94 28.86
CA VAL A 218 -32.91 -47.11 30.16
C VAL A 218 -34.34 -47.64 30.02
N LEU A 219 -35.02 -47.36 28.89
CA LEU A 219 -36.39 -47.83 28.66
C LEU A 219 -36.49 -49.31 28.24
N HIS A 220 -35.41 -49.91 27.74
CA HIS A 220 -35.39 -51.31 27.25
C HIS A 220 -34.89 -52.34 28.28
N SER A 221 -34.64 -51.95 29.53
CA SER A 221 -34.09 -52.84 30.57
C SER A 221 -35.09 -53.26 31.65
N VAL A 222 -36.35 -52.84 31.57
CA VAL A 222 -37.40 -53.33 32.45
C VAL A 222 -38.10 -54.51 31.77
N ARG A 223 -37.78 -55.73 32.23
CA ARG A 223 -38.44 -56.98 31.85
C ARG A 223 -39.80 -57.21 32.53
N GLU A 224 -40.37 -56.15 33.10
CA GLU A 224 -41.65 -56.16 33.81
C GLU A 224 -42.57 -55.13 33.13
N GLY A 225 -43.75 -55.56 32.67
CA GLY A 225 -44.72 -54.69 32.02
C GLY A 225 -45.16 -53.56 32.95
N VAL A 226 -45.00 -52.31 32.51
CA VAL A 226 -45.43 -51.13 33.28
C VAL A 226 -46.72 -50.59 32.66
N LEU A 227 -47.80 -50.65 33.44
CA LEU A 227 -49.05 -49.93 33.17
C LEU A 227 -49.16 -48.74 34.13
N ILE A 228 -49.34 -47.54 33.57
CA ILE A 228 -49.67 -46.35 34.36
C ILE A 228 -51.15 -46.04 34.18
N ILE A 229 -51.90 -45.99 35.28
CA ILE A 229 -53.33 -45.66 35.31
C ILE A 229 -53.57 -44.36 36.07
N ASP A 230 -54.48 -43.54 35.53
CA ASP A 230 -55.08 -42.37 36.17
C ASP A 230 -55.89 -42.80 37.41
N ALA A 231 -56.03 -41.93 38.42
CA ALA A 231 -56.87 -42.14 39.60
C ALA A 231 -58.35 -42.46 39.28
N GLY A 232 -58.81 -42.13 38.06
CA GLY A 232 -60.10 -42.54 37.49
C GLY A 232 -60.11 -43.89 36.76
N GLY A 233 -59.04 -44.69 36.85
CA GLY A 233 -58.96 -46.05 36.30
C GLY A 233 -58.70 -46.14 34.80
N ARG A 234 -58.24 -45.05 34.16
CA ARG A 234 -57.93 -45.03 32.71
C ARG A 234 -56.45 -45.22 32.44
N LEU A 235 -56.14 -46.02 31.43
CA LEU A 235 -54.77 -46.28 31.00
C LEU A 235 -54.16 -45.05 30.34
N LEU A 236 -53.03 -44.58 30.87
CA LEU A 236 -52.27 -43.44 30.34
C LEU A 236 -51.12 -43.89 29.45
N LEU A 237 -50.45 -44.98 29.81
CA LEU A 237 -49.30 -45.48 29.09
C LEU A 237 -49.13 -46.98 29.37
N ALA A 238 -48.90 -47.74 28.30
CA ALA A 238 -48.45 -49.13 28.35
C ALA A 238 -47.22 -49.23 27.44
N ASN A 239 -46.20 -49.96 27.91
CA ASN A 239 -45.03 -50.30 27.12
C ASN A 239 -45.32 -51.57 26.28
N ASP A 240 -44.56 -51.82 25.22
CA ASP A 240 -44.72 -52.94 24.28
C ASP A 240 -44.52 -54.34 24.94
N GLU A 241 -43.95 -54.37 26.14
CA GLU A 241 -43.79 -55.58 26.98
C GLU A 241 -44.97 -55.80 27.96
N ALA A 242 -46.01 -54.96 27.91
CA ALA A 242 -47.16 -54.97 28.83
C ALA A 242 -48.49 -55.36 28.18
#